data_AF-A0A937CD29-F1
#
_entry.id   AF-A0A937CD29-F1
#
_cell.length_a   1.000
_cell.length_b   1.000
_cell.length_c   1.000
_cell.angle_alpha   90.00
_cell.angle_beta   90.00
_cell.angle_gamma   90.00
#
_symmetry.space_group_name_H-M   'P 1'
#
loop_
_entity.id
_entity.type
_entity.pdbx_description
1 polymer ?
#
loop_
_entity_poly.entity_id
_entity_poly.type
_entity_poly.pdbx_seq_one_letter_code
_entity_poly.pdbx_strand_id
1 'polypeptide(L)'
;MKQFKIVPLSEEFAAKIRETNKDEFGHNVIELLATGKGPCRVSLKPFKVGEDYRLLLSHSPFTVDNAFNQSGPIFIQKETVNAYDDIHRFPPEIKADKENFPLSLIGYSKEQKMVFTKLVGDDDVDLLIPKIFETETEVEYLHARNAEACCFIVKLKEFKICIPKLFEITDNSITEKFINENGLATLITKGHLFLLALIFQLIWK
;
A
#
# COMPACT_ATOMS: atom_id res chain seq x y z
N MET A 1 -2.58 10.56 9.91
CA MET A 1 -2.76 9.15 10.32
C MET A 1 -2.52 8.27 9.11
N LYS A 2 -1.72 7.21 9.25
CA LYS A 2 -1.53 6.18 8.20
C LYS A 2 -2.84 5.38 8.14
N GLN A 3 -3.48 5.28 6.98
CA GLN A 3 -4.82 4.67 6.84
C GLN A 3 -4.86 3.50 5.85
N PHE A 4 -3.89 3.43 4.93
CA PHE A 4 -3.68 2.28 4.05
C PHE A 4 -2.20 1.95 3.93
N LYS A 5 -1.92 0.78 3.36
CA LYS A 5 -0.59 0.29 3.03
C LYS A 5 -0.54 -0.13 1.56
N ILE A 6 0.52 0.28 0.89
CA ILE A 6 0.87 -0.13 -0.46
C ILE A 6 1.72 -1.39 -0.41
N VAL A 7 1.46 -2.30 -1.33
CA VAL A 7 2.20 -3.55 -1.49
C VAL A 7 2.79 -3.56 -2.91
N PRO A 8 4.00 -3.01 -3.12
CA PRO A 8 4.68 -3.10 -4.40
C PRO A 8 5.11 -4.55 -4.69
N LEU A 9 5.50 -4.84 -5.93
CA LEU A 9 6.20 -6.07 -6.21
C LEU A 9 7.55 -6.08 -5.51
N SER A 10 7.93 -7.24 -4.98
CA SER A 10 9.14 -7.37 -4.20
C SER A 10 10.39 -7.35 -5.09
N GLU A 11 11.52 -6.96 -4.50
CA GLU A 11 12.80 -6.97 -5.19
C GLU A 11 13.23 -8.38 -5.55
N GLU A 12 12.92 -9.37 -4.71
CA GLU A 12 13.22 -10.79 -4.94
C GLU A 12 12.43 -11.34 -6.12
N PHE A 13 11.15 -10.97 -6.26
CA PHE A 13 10.35 -11.31 -7.43
C PHE A 13 11.02 -10.77 -8.69
N ALA A 14 11.36 -9.48 -8.70
CA ALA A 14 11.97 -8.83 -9.85
C ALA A 14 13.37 -9.39 -10.17
N ALA A 15 14.17 -9.71 -9.15
CA ALA A 15 15.47 -10.35 -9.30
C ALA A 15 15.35 -11.71 -9.98
N LYS A 16 14.39 -12.54 -9.54
CA LYS A 16 14.11 -13.85 -10.16
C LYS A 16 13.72 -13.72 -11.63
N ILE A 17 12.85 -12.75 -11.98
CA ILE A 17 12.47 -12.49 -13.37
C ILE A 17 13.68 -12.12 -14.23
N ARG A 18 14.56 -11.24 -13.73
CA ARG A 18 15.80 -10.84 -14.44
C ARG A 18 16.78 -11.99 -14.61
N GLU A 19 16.96 -12.82 -13.59
CA GLU A 19 17.87 -13.96 -13.61
C GLU A 19 17.38 -15.07 -14.56
N THR A 20 16.10 -15.42 -14.48
CA THR A 20 15.55 -16.57 -15.21
C THR A 20 15.07 -16.21 -16.61
N ASN A 21 14.82 -14.93 -16.89
CA ASN A 21 14.19 -14.45 -18.12
C ASN A 21 12.82 -15.10 -18.40
N LYS A 22 12.13 -15.52 -17.33
CA LYS A 22 10.83 -16.21 -17.39
C LYS A 22 9.84 -15.56 -16.43
N ASP A 23 8.60 -15.40 -16.88
CA ASP A 23 7.50 -14.97 -16.01
C ASP A 23 6.89 -16.13 -15.21
N GLU A 24 5.96 -15.82 -14.31
CA GLU A 24 5.29 -16.83 -13.46
C GLU A 24 4.45 -17.86 -14.24
N PHE A 25 4.18 -17.59 -15.52
CA PHE A 25 3.47 -18.48 -16.44
C PHE A 25 4.42 -19.23 -17.39
N GLY A 26 5.74 -19.01 -17.29
CA GLY A 26 6.76 -19.65 -18.11
C GLY A 26 6.99 -18.97 -19.47
N HIS A 27 6.38 -17.82 -19.74
CA HIS A 27 6.68 -17.05 -20.95
C HIS A 27 8.05 -16.39 -20.84
N ASN A 28 8.68 -16.14 -21.98
CA ASN A 28 9.91 -15.34 -22.02
C ASN A 28 9.59 -13.88 -21.73
N VAL A 29 10.42 -13.26 -20.90
CA VAL A 29 10.36 -11.82 -20.65
C VAL A 29 10.86 -11.07 -21.88
N ILE A 30 10.22 -9.96 -22.23
CA ILE A 30 10.57 -9.15 -23.40
C ILE A 30 11.21 -7.85 -22.92
N GLU A 31 12.43 -7.58 -23.37
CA GLU A 31 13.10 -6.30 -23.14
C GLU A 31 12.67 -5.27 -24.19
N LEU A 32 12.32 -4.07 -23.74
CA LEU A 32 11.88 -2.95 -24.59
C LEU A 32 12.50 -1.64 -24.12
N LEU A 33 12.82 -0.75 -25.04
CA LEU A 33 13.03 0.66 -24.71
C LEU A 33 11.67 1.28 -24.35
N ALA A 34 11.62 2.10 -23.30
CA ALA A 34 10.39 2.74 -22.87
C ALA A 34 9.87 3.71 -23.95
N THR A 35 8.69 3.39 -24.49
CA THR A 35 7.94 4.25 -25.43
C THR A 35 6.75 4.95 -24.77
N GLY A 36 6.50 4.67 -23.50
CA GLY A 36 5.42 5.27 -22.71
C GLY A 36 5.72 5.18 -21.22
N LYS A 37 4.99 5.95 -20.42
CA LYS A 37 5.30 6.19 -19.00
C LYS A 37 4.79 5.15 -18.00
N GLY A 38 4.01 4.15 -18.45
CA GLY A 38 3.37 3.15 -17.58
C GLY A 38 4.34 2.53 -16.56
N PRO A 39 4.09 2.53 -15.24
CA PRO A 39 5.13 2.55 -14.22
C PRO A 39 5.85 1.20 -14.02
N CYS A 40 7.02 1.25 -13.38
CA CYS A 40 7.67 0.09 -12.77
C CYS A 40 6.78 -0.50 -11.68
N ARG A 41 6.54 -1.81 -11.66
CA ARG A 41 5.73 -2.42 -10.57
C ARG A 41 6.50 -2.64 -9.26
N VAL A 42 7.82 -2.42 -9.27
CA VAL A 42 8.68 -2.52 -8.08
C VAL A 42 8.82 -1.15 -7.41
N SER A 43 9.37 -0.16 -8.14
CA SER A 43 9.62 1.18 -7.60
C SER A 43 8.39 2.09 -7.66
N LEU A 44 7.34 1.71 -8.40
CA LEU A 44 6.16 2.53 -8.68
C LEU A 44 6.46 3.89 -9.30
N LYS A 45 7.60 4.00 -10.00
CA LYS A 45 7.98 5.20 -10.75
C LYS A 45 7.64 5.07 -12.24
N PRO A 46 7.20 6.16 -12.89
CA PRO A 46 7.12 6.24 -14.35
C PRO A 46 8.47 5.93 -15.01
N PHE A 47 8.43 5.34 -16.21
CA PHE A 47 9.63 5.23 -17.03
C PHE A 47 9.94 6.54 -17.74
N LYS A 48 11.22 6.82 -17.92
CA LYS A 48 11.72 7.85 -18.82
C LYS A 48 11.72 7.35 -20.26
N VAL A 49 10.85 7.93 -21.07
CA VAL A 49 10.67 7.57 -22.48
C VAL A 49 11.96 7.83 -23.26
N GLY A 50 12.41 6.84 -24.03
CA GLY A 50 13.64 6.92 -24.82
C GLY A 50 14.94 6.70 -24.04
N GLU A 51 14.88 6.54 -22.72
CA GLU A 51 16.05 6.33 -21.85
C GLU A 51 16.00 4.97 -21.14
N ASP A 52 14.89 4.68 -20.46
CA ASP A 52 14.82 3.48 -19.62
C ASP A 52 14.53 2.21 -20.44
N TYR A 53 15.22 1.13 -20.11
CA TYR A 53 14.88 -0.22 -20.58
C TYR A 53 13.95 -0.92 -19.57
N ARG A 54 12.90 -1.53 -20.09
CA ARG A 54 11.85 -2.21 -19.32
C ARG A 54 11.69 -3.65 -19.73
N LEU A 55 11.36 -4.49 -18.76
CA LEU A 55 11.05 -5.88 -18.95
C LEU A 55 9.54 -6.06 -18.89
N LEU A 56 8.96 -6.55 -19.98
CA LEU A 56 7.56 -6.92 -20.12
C LEU A 56 7.38 -8.38 -19.71
N LEU A 57 6.46 -8.61 -18.79
CA LEU A 57 6.08 -9.93 -18.30
C LEU A 57 4.57 -10.04 -18.08
N SER A 58 4.04 -11.26 -18.05
CA SER A 58 2.68 -11.52 -17.59
C SER A 58 2.71 -11.70 -16.07
N HIS A 59 1.74 -11.10 -15.38
CA HIS A 59 1.64 -11.16 -13.93
C HIS A 59 0.19 -11.32 -13.48
N SER A 60 -0.04 -12.16 -12.46
CA SER A 60 -1.28 -12.19 -11.71
C SER A 60 -1.09 -11.64 -10.30
N PRO A 61 -1.85 -10.61 -9.89
CA PRO A 61 -1.90 -10.19 -8.49
C PRO A 61 -2.81 -11.10 -7.63
N PHE A 62 -3.37 -12.16 -8.22
CA PHE A 62 -4.27 -13.12 -7.57
C PHE A 62 -3.54 -14.41 -7.23
N THR A 63 -3.97 -15.03 -6.14
CA THR A 63 -3.45 -16.34 -5.70
C THR A 63 -4.48 -17.45 -5.84
N VAL A 64 -5.70 -17.10 -6.27
CA VAL A 64 -6.79 -18.03 -6.52
C VAL A 64 -7.14 -17.94 -7.99
N ASP A 65 -7.21 -19.09 -8.65
CA ASP A 65 -7.70 -19.16 -10.02
C ASP A 65 -9.24 -19.13 -10.01
N ASN A 66 -9.81 -17.99 -10.41
CA ASN A 66 -11.25 -17.78 -10.45
C ASN A 66 -11.63 -16.83 -11.61
N ALA A 67 -12.94 -16.66 -11.85
CA ALA A 67 -13.44 -15.82 -12.95
C ALA A 67 -13.08 -14.32 -12.83
N PHE A 68 -12.66 -13.86 -11.65
CA PHE A 68 -12.20 -12.49 -11.40
C PHE A 68 -10.68 -12.33 -11.54
N ASN A 69 -9.94 -13.42 -11.78
CA ASN A 69 -8.51 -13.37 -11.97
C ASN A 69 -8.19 -12.56 -13.24
N GLN A 70 -7.50 -11.43 -13.04
CA GLN A 70 -7.17 -10.47 -14.10
C GLN A 70 -5.65 -10.42 -14.28
N SER A 71 -5.08 -11.55 -14.70
CA SER A 71 -3.70 -11.66 -15.18
C SER A 71 -3.49 -10.75 -16.39
N GLY A 72 -2.33 -10.12 -16.49
CA GLY A 72 -2.05 -9.26 -17.63
C GLY A 72 -0.62 -8.75 -17.70
N PRO A 73 -0.29 -8.00 -18.75
CA PRO A 73 1.04 -7.48 -18.97
C PRO A 73 1.39 -6.38 -17.97
N ILE A 74 2.59 -6.48 -17.40
CA ILE A 74 3.20 -5.44 -16.56
C ILE A 74 4.66 -5.19 -16.97
N PHE A 75 5.22 -4.09 -16.49
CA PHE A 75 6.61 -3.72 -16.70
C PHE A 75 7.37 -3.61 -15.38
N ILE A 76 8.59 -4.14 -15.36
CA ILE A 76 9.60 -3.84 -14.33
C ILE A 76 10.84 -3.24 -14.99
N GLN A 77 11.71 -2.63 -14.19
CA GLN A 77 12.95 -2.03 -14.69
C GLN A 77 13.91 -3.15 -15.04
N LYS A 78 14.62 -3.02 -16.16
CA LYS A 78 15.70 -3.95 -16.51
C LYS A 78 16.75 -3.96 -15.42
N GLU A 79 17.21 -2.78 -15.03
CA GLU A 79 18.15 -2.60 -13.93
C GLU A 79 17.51 -2.87 -12.57
N THR A 80 18.35 -3.22 -11.60
CA THR A 80 17.92 -3.37 -10.20
C THR A 80 17.47 -2.02 -9.65
N VAL A 81 16.32 -2.01 -8.98
CA VAL A 81 15.74 -0.85 -8.33
C VAL A 81 15.17 -1.26 -6.98
N ASN A 82 15.18 -0.33 -6.04
CA ASN A 82 14.54 -0.54 -4.75
C ASN A 82 13.01 -0.59 -4.92
N ALA A 83 12.36 -1.42 -4.12
CA ALA A 83 10.91 -1.39 -3.97
C ALA A 83 10.45 -0.04 -3.41
N TYR A 84 9.24 0.36 -3.78
CA TYR A 84 8.63 1.57 -3.26
C TYR A 84 8.53 1.53 -1.72
N ASP A 85 9.03 2.57 -1.06
CA ASP A 85 9.30 2.60 0.39
C ASP A 85 8.28 3.42 1.19
N ASP A 86 7.72 4.49 0.61
CA ASP A 86 6.65 5.30 1.23
C ASP A 86 5.29 4.58 1.16
N ILE A 87 5.23 3.41 1.79
CA ILE A 87 4.10 2.48 1.72
C ILE A 87 2.78 3.02 2.30
N HIS A 88 2.74 4.24 2.85
CA HIS A 88 1.53 4.85 3.40
C HIS A 88 1.03 6.06 2.60
N ARG A 89 1.61 6.29 1.42
CA ARG A 89 1.25 7.36 0.51
C ARG A 89 1.21 6.82 -0.91
N PHE A 90 0.20 7.16 -1.68
CA PHE A 90 0.14 6.79 -3.09
C PHE A 90 1.31 7.40 -3.88
N PRO A 91 1.92 6.69 -4.85
CA PRO A 91 3.10 7.16 -5.56
C PRO A 91 2.89 8.56 -6.16
N PRO A 92 3.62 9.59 -5.69
CA PRO A 92 3.32 10.98 -6.03
C PRO A 92 3.39 11.28 -7.53
N GLU A 93 4.34 10.65 -8.22
CA GLU A 93 4.53 10.83 -9.67
C GLU A 93 3.37 10.23 -10.48
N ILE A 94 2.80 9.10 -10.02
CA ILE A 94 1.61 8.50 -10.65
C ILE A 94 0.37 9.36 -10.34
N LYS A 95 0.20 9.78 -9.09
CA LYS A 95 -0.91 10.63 -8.65
C LYS A 95 -0.97 11.98 -9.38
N ALA A 96 0.19 12.58 -9.67
CA ALA A 96 0.29 13.89 -10.28
C ALA A 96 0.00 13.89 -11.80
N ASP A 97 0.27 12.79 -12.50
CA ASP A 97 0.14 12.68 -13.96
C ASP A 97 -1.12 11.88 -14.35
N LYS A 98 -2.29 12.49 -14.17
CA LYS A 98 -3.60 11.89 -14.44
C LYS A 98 -3.83 11.55 -15.93
N GLU A 99 -3.11 12.21 -16.84
CA GLU A 99 -3.19 11.95 -18.27
C GLU A 99 -2.53 10.62 -18.63
N ASN A 100 -1.35 10.33 -18.09
CA ASN A 100 -0.64 9.07 -18.36
C ASN A 100 -1.05 7.96 -17.39
N PHE A 101 -1.60 8.31 -16.24
CA PHE A 101 -2.09 7.39 -15.22
C PHE A 101 -3.53 7.69 -14.82
N PRO A 102 -4.51 7.59 -15.74
CA PRO A 102 -5.91 7.56 -15.32
C PRO A 102 -6.09 6.31 -14.46
N LEU A 103 -6.66 6.47 -13.25
CA LEU A 103 -6.71 5.39 -12.27
C LEU A 103 -8.12 4.84 -12.09
N SER A 104 -8.23 3.52 -11.95
CA SER A 104 -9.38 2.84 -11.37
C SER A 104 -8.95 2.09 -10.10
N LEU A 105 -9.84 2.10 -9.11
CA LEU A 105 -9.73 1.30 -7.90
C LEU A 105 -10.75 0.17 -7.98
N ILE A 106 -10.27 -1.05 -7.87
CA ILE A 106 -11.12 -2.26 -7.86
C ILE A 106 -10.95 -2.93 -6.51
N GLY A 107 -12.05 -3.10 -5.78
CA GLY A 107 -12.07 -3.77 -4.49
C GLY A 107 -12.47 -5.23 -4.57
N TYR A 108 -11.79 -6.03 -3.78
CA TYR A 108 -11.97 -7.48 -3.74
C TYR A 108 -12.24 -7.96 -2.31
N SER A 109 -13.09 -8.97 -2.19
CA SER A 109 -13.31 -9.69 -0.94
C SER A 109 -12.13 -10.60 -0.59
N LYS A 110 -12.19 -11.22 0.59
CA LYS A 110 -11.22 -12.22 1.04
C LYS A 110 -11.09 -13.41 0.09
N GLU A 111 -12.18 -13.82 -0.55
CA GLU A 111 -12.24 -14.89 -1.56
C GLU A 111 -11.79 -14.43 -2.95
N GLN A 112 -11.25 -13.21 -3.06
CA GLN A 112 -10.80 -12.58 -4.31
C GLN A 112 -11.93 -12.40 -5.34
N LYS A 113 -13.15 -12.14 -4.87
CA LYS A 113 -14.28 -11.74 -5.72
C LYS A 113 -14.31 -10.23 -5.86
N MET A 114 -14.57 -9.72 -7.07
CA MET A 114 -14.75 -8.28 -7.27
C MET A 114 -16.06 -7.84 -6.60
N VAL A 115 -15.96 -6.91 -5.65
CA VAL A 115 -17.10 -6.39 -4.88
C VAL A 115 -17.28 -4.88 -5.02
N PHE A 116 -16.26 -4.18 -5.52
CA PHE A 116 -16.29 -2.73 -5.66
C PHE A 116 -15.50 -2.25 -6.88
N THR A 117 -15.95 -1.18 -7.51
CA THR A 117 -15.22 -0.49 -8.57
C THR A 117 -15.43 1.02 -8.49
N LYS A 118 -14.38 1.80 -8.73
CA LYS A 118 -14.44 3.26 -8.81
C LYS A 118 -13.41 3.78 -9.80
N LEU A 119 -13.85 4.60 -10.76
CA LEU A 119 -12.95 5.47 -11.50
C LEU A 119 -12.51 6.61 -10.58
N VAL A 120 -11.20 6.84 -10.45
CA VAL A 120 -10.66 7.90 -9.58
C VAL A 120 -10.96 9.27 -10.18
N GLY A 121 -10.78 9.44 -11.49
CA GLY A 121 -11.00 10.72 -12.16
C GLY A 121 -10.16 11.82 -11.52
N ASP A 122 -10.81 12.89 -11.08
CA ASP A 122 -10.12 14.02 -10.45
C ASP A 122 -9.93 13.93 -8.94
N ASP A 123 -10.51 12.92 -8.29
CA ASP A 123 -10.45 12.72 -6.84
C ASP A 123 -9.00 12.56 -6.36
N ASP A 124 -8.71 13.03 -5.14
CA ASP A 124 -7.45 12.72 -4.49
C ASP A 124 -7.45 11.26 -4.02
N VAL A 125 -6.64 10.42 -4.68
CA VAL A 125 -6.53 8.99 -4.38
C VAL A 125 -6.09 8.69 -2.94
N ASP A 126 -5.25 9.53 -2.31
CA ASP A 126 -4.81 9.34 -0.92
C ASP A 126 -5.97 9.55 0.07
N LEU A 127 -6.97 10.36 -0.28
CA LEU A 127 -8.19 10.58 0.51
C LEU A 127 -9.28 9.56 0.17
N LEU A 128 -9.35 9.16 -1.10
CA LEU A 128 -10.35 8.23 -1.59
C LEU A 128 -10.13 6.81 -1.06
N ILE A 129 -8.88 6.33 -1.00
CA ILE A 129 -8.56 4.97 -0.54
C ILE A 129 -9.07 4.72 0.90
N PRO A 130 -8.74 5.55 1.90
CA PRO A 130 -9.26 5.35 3.25
C PRO A 130 -10.78 5.38 3.34
N LYS A 131 -11.41 6.31 2.62
CA LYS A 131 -12.88 6.42 2.59
C LYS A 131 -13.51 5.14 2.06
N ILE A 132 -12.95 4.53 1.01
CA ILE A 132 -13.45 3.25 0.48
C ILE A 132 -13.34 2.15 1.54
N PHE A 133 -12.19 2.03 2.21
CA PHE A 133 -12.04 1.01 3.27
C PHE A 133 -12.98 1.24 4.46
N GLU A 134 -13.33 2.50 4.75
CA GLU A 134 -14.28 2.85 5.81
C GLU A 134 -15.74 2.53 5.42
N THR A 135 -16.14 2.82 4.18
CA THR A 135 -17.55 2.69 3.76
C THR A 135 -17.88 1.32 3.17
N GLU A 136 -16.94 0.66 2.50
CA GLU A 136 -17.17 -0.57 1.75
C GLU A 136 -16.68 -1.79 2.56
N THR A 137 -17.49 -2.26 3.50
CA THR A 137 -17.10 -3.30 4.47
C THR A 137 -16.78 -4.68 3.86
N GLU A 138 -17.19 -4.93 2.61
CA GLU A 138 -16.86 -6.17 1.89
C GLU A 138 -15.48 -6.13 1.21
N VAL A 139 -14.86 -4.95 1.11
CA VAL A 139 -13.54 -4.77 0.49
C VAL A 139 -12.43 -5.14 1.47
N GLU A 140 -11.73 -6.24 1.19
CA GLU A 140 -10.54 -6.67 1.93
C GLU A 140 -9.27 -5.96 1.43
N TYR A 141 -9.19 -5.73 0.12
CA TYR A 141 -8.07 -5.01 -0.49
C TYR A 141 -8.51 -4.36 -1.81
N LEU A 142 -7.75 -3.36 -2.24
CA LEU A 142 -7.92 -2.72 -3.54
C LEU A 142 -6.77 -3.08 -4.47
N HIS A 143 -7.06 -3.13 -5.77
CA HIS A 143 -6.07 -2.95 -6.82
C HIS A 143 -6.23 -1.55 -7.40
N ALA A 144 -5.13 -0.80 -7.47
CA ALA A 144 -5.03 0.33 -8.37
C ALA A 144 -4.63 -0.19 -9.75
N ARG A 145 -5.39 0.20 -10.77
CA ARG A 145 -5.14 -0.14 -12.17
C ARG A 145 -5.13 1.12 -13.02
N ASN A 146 -4.43 1.06 -14.14
CA ASN A 146 -4.61 2.07 -15.18
C ASN A 146 -6.02 1.88 -15.80
N ALA A 147 -6.81 2.94 -15.88
CA ALA A 147 -8.21 2.88 -16.28
C ALA A 147 -8.40 2.67 -17.78
N GLU A 148 -7.42 3.06 -18.61
CA GLU A 148 -7.47 2.89 -20.07
C GLU A 148 -6.88 1.54 -20.48
N ALA A 149 -5.69 1.22 -19.98
CA ALA A 149 -4.98 -0.01 -20.32
C ALA A 149 -5.37 -1.22 -19.47
N CYS A 150 -6.14 -1.03 -18.39
CA CYS A 150 -6.53 -2.04 -17.40
C CYS A 150 -5.37 -2.74 -16.68
N CYS A 151 -4.12 -2.34 -16.92
CA CYS A 151 -2.96 -2.96 -16.32
C CYS A 151 -2.93 -2.78 -14.80
N PHE A 152 -2.48 -3.82 -14.09
CA PHE A 152 -2.20 -3.73 -12.67
C PHE A 152 -1.07 -2.72 -12.40
N ILE A 153 -1.27 -1.85 -11.42
CA ILE A 153 -0.25 -0.92 -10.91
C ILE A 153 0.23 -1.42 -9.56
N VAL A 154 -0.68 -1.50 -8.57
CA VAL A 154 -0.30 -1.88 -7.21
C VAL A 154 -1.49 -2.38 -6.39
N LYS A 155 -1.19 -3.20 -5.37
CA LYS A 155 -2.16 -3.65 -4.37
C LYS A 155 -2.14 -2.72 -3.16
N LEU A 156 -3.32 -2.39 -2.66
CA LEU A 156 -3.52 -1.53 -1.50
C LEU A 156 -4.29 -2.33 -0.44
N LYS A 157 -3.85 -2.24 0.81
CA LYS A 157 -4.51 -2.86 1.96
C LYS A 157 -4.87 -1.79 2.97
N GLU A 158 -5.93 -2.01 3.73
CA GLU A 158 -6.24 -1.17 4.87
C GLU A 158 -5.10 -1.24 5.91
N PHE A 159 -4.80 -0.11 6.55
CA PHE A 159 -3.86 -0.05 7.68
C PHE A 159 -4.59 0.43 8.92
N LYS A 160 -4.90 -0.51 9.81
CA LYS A 160 -5.47 -0.24 11.13
C LYS A 160 -4.37 -0.29 12.18
N ILE A 161 -4.15 0.81 12.89
CA ILE A 161 -3.35 0.77 14.13
C ILE A 161 -4.19 0.01 15.14
N CYS A 162 -3.79 -1.21 15.46
CA CYS A 162 -4.33 -1.92 16.60
C CYS A 162 -3.81 -1.21 17.86
N ILE A 163 -4.55 -0.23 18.36
CA ILE A 163 -4.33 0.26 19.72
C ILE A 163 -4.81 -0.89 20.61
N PRO A 164 -3.92 -1.60 21.32
CA PRO A 164 -4.38 -2.59 22.28
C PRO A 164 -5.35 -1.88 23.22
N LYS A 165 -6.51 -2.50 23.44
CA LYS A 165 -7.57 -1.99 24.30
C LYS A 165 -6.97 -1.75 25.70
N LEU A 166 -6.51 -0.53 25.97
CA LEU A 166 -6.16 -0.07 27.32
C LEU A 166 -7.47 0.24 28.04
N PHE A 167 -8.15 -0.83 28.43
CA PHE A 167 -9.32 -0.88 29.32
C PHE A 167 -9.01 -2.05 30.27
N GLU A 168 -8.98 -1.96 31.60
CA GLU A 168 -9.25 -0.93 32.60
C GLU A 168 -8.37 -1.34 33.79
N ILE A 169 -7.44 -0.50 34.25
CA ILE A 169 -6.91 -0.67 35.61
C ILE A 169 -7.81 0.19 36.51
N THR A 170 -8.99 -0.32 36.83
CA THR A 170 -9.79 0.16 37.97
C THR A 170 -9.42 -0.68 39.19
N ASP A 171 -8.13 -0.72 39.52
CA ASP A 171 -7.68 -1.25 40.80
C ASP A 171 -6.75 -0.22 41.44
N ASN A 172 -7.32 0.57 42.35
CA ASN A 172 -6.63 1.59 43.13
C ASN A 172 -5.48 1.02 43.99
N SER A 173 -5.31 -0.30 44.06
CA SER A 173 -4.22 -0.94 44.79
C SER A 173 -2.85 -0.88 44.06
N ILE A 174 -2.83 -0.71 42.73
CA ILE A 174 -1.57 -0.64 41.97
C ILE A 174 -0.97 0.77 42.04
N THR A 175 -1.81 1.80 42.12
CA THR A 175 -1.39 3.20 42.24
C THR A 175 -0.62 3.49 43.52
N GLU A 176 -0.96 2.85 44.65
CA GLU A 176 -0.22 3.06 45.90
C GLU A 176 1.17 2.41 45.90
N LYS A 177 1.33 1.29 45.20
CA LYS A 177 2.59 0.55 45.20
C LYS A 177 3.68 1.23 44.37
N PHE A 178 3.31 1.89 43.27
CA PHE A 178 4.26 2.62 42.42
C PHE A 178 4.73 3.95 43.03
N ILE A 179 3.91 4.58 43.88
CA ILE A 179 4.22 5.86 44.51
C ILE A 179 5.25 5.71 45.65
N ASN A 180 5.26 4.58 46.37
CA ASN A 180 6.16 4.36 47.49
C ASN A 180 7.61 4.00 47.11
N GLU A 181 7.87 3.50 45.89
CA GLU A 181 9.23 3.10 45.47
C GLU A 181 10.04 4.24 44.81
N ASN A 182 9.42 5.33 44.37
CA ASN A 182 10.10 6.36 43.56
C ASN A 182 10.00 7.80 44.07
N GLY A 183 9.56 8.03 45.32
CA GLY A 183 9.86 9.27 46.04
C GLY A 183 9.54 10.59 45.33
N LEU A 184 8.48 10.64 44.51
CA LEU A 184 8.01 11.86 43.85
C LEU A 184 6.62 12.22 44.39
N ALA A 185 6.65 12.94 45.50
CA ALA A 185 5.47 13.66 45.96
C ALA A 185 5.19 14.87 45.04
N THR A 186 3.90 15.18 44.94
CA THR A 186 3.26 16.46 44.61
C THR A 186 2.59 16.59 43.22
N LEU A 187 1.27 16.83 43.31
CA LEU A 187 0.29 17.39 42.35
C LEU A 187 -0.40 16.46 41.34
N ILE A 188 -1.19 15.54 41.90
CA ILE A 188 -2.41 15.02 41.26
C ILE A 188 -3.51 16.09 41.39
N THR A 189 -3.70 16.89 40.34
CA THR A 189 -5.03 17.36 39.94
C THR A 189 -5.03 17.56 38.42
N LYS A 190 -5.94 16.86 37.73
CA LYS A 190 -6.19 16.81 36.27
C LYS A 190 -5.39 15.75 35.50
N GLY A 191 -5.70 14.49 35.80
CA GLY A 191 -5.22 13.28 35.12
C GLY A 191 -5.76 13.05 33.70
N HIS A 192 -5.68 14.04 32.81
CA HIS A 192 -5.97 13.82 31.38
C HIS A 192 -4.88 14.30 30.42
N LEU A 193 -3.93 15.14 30.86
CA LEU A 193 -2.96 15.76 29.95
C LEU A 193 -1.62 15.00 29.82
N PHE A 194 -1.18 14.28 30.86
CA PHE A 194 0.17 13.69 30.86
C PHE A 194 0.29 12.43 29.98
N LEU A 195 -0.78 11.63 29.89
CA LEU A 195 -0.80 10.43 29.05
C LEU A 195 -0.88 10.78 27.55
N LEU A 196 -1.57 11.87 27.21
CA LEU A 196 -1.62 12.40 25.85
C LEU A 196 -0.25 12.88 25.37
N ALA A 197 0.56 13.49 26.24
CA ALA A 197 1.90 13.96 25.89
C ALA A 197 2.89 12.81 25.58
N LEU A 198 2.84 11.70 26.33
CA LEU A 198 3.69 10.53 26.07
C LEU A 198 3.26 9.78 24.81
N ILE A 199 1.95 9.66 24.57
CA ILE A 199 1.41 9.06 23.35
C ILE A 199 1.75 9.93 22.12
N PHE A 200 1.72 11.26 22.25
CA PHE A 200 2.15 12.17 21.18
C PHE A 200 3.64 12.03 20.84
N GLN A 201 4.52 11.83 21.83
CA GLN A 201 5.95 11.63 21.59
C GLN A 201 6.28 10.26 20.95
N LEU A 202 5.47 9.23 21.20
CA LEU A 202 5.65 7.90 20.60
C LEU A 202 5.04 7.77 19.20
N ILE A 203 4.03 8.59 18.86
CA ILE A 203 3.38 8.59 17.54
C ILE A 203 4.16 9.41 16.49
N TRP A 204 5.10 10.28 16.90
CA TRP A 204 5.81 11.21 16.01
C TRP A 204 7.30 10.89 15.80
N LYS A 205 7.72 9.62 15.90
CA LYS A 205 9.03 9.15 15.44
C LYS A 205 8.91 8.20 14.25
#